data_AF-A0A2N9I6P8-F1
#
_entry.id   AF-A0A2N9I6P8-F1
#
_cell.length_a   1.000
_cell.length_b   1.000
_cell.length_c   1.000
_cell.angle_alpha   90.00
_cell.angle_beta   90.00
_cell.angle_gamma   90.00
#
_symmetry.space_group_name_H-M   'P 1'
#
loop_
_entity.id
_entity.type
_entity.pdbx_description
1 polymer ?
#
loop_
_entity_poly.entity_id
_entity_poly.type
_entity_poly.pdbx_seq_one_letter_code
_entity_poly.pdbx_strand_id
1 'polypeptide(L)'
;MLPPNYLDGARQHSQSLAVFKGSLALIVLGEYLGGGRDICHIWVMREYGVVESWTKESVLVDGFEKFFCCTGSGELLIHTFQRGFVSYDPESLNWNKLLILRPPWLSYTADLMESLVLLDQFLEDGNVMVQ
;
A
#
# COMPACT_ATOMS: atom_id res chain seq x y z
N MET A 1 9.71 -3.83 11.14
CA MET A 1 8.82 -3.44 12.26
C MET A 1 7.63 -2.68 11.69
N LEU A 2 6.42 -2.84 12.25
CA LEU A 2 5.23 -2.09 11.84
C LEU A 2 5.18 -0.72 12.55
N PRO A 3 4.49 0.29 11.97
CA PRO A 3 4.36 1.59 12.62
C PRO A 3 3.58 1.48 13.93
N PRO A 4 3.94 2.22 14.98
CA PRO A 4 3.18 2.25 16.21
C PRO A 4 1.79 2.88 15.96
N ASN A 5 0.75 2.36 16.63
CA ASN A 5 -0.62 2.86 16.52
C ASN A 5 -1.15 2.96 15.06
N TYR A 6 -0.78 2.00 14.21
CA TYR A 6 -1.13 2.01 12.78
C TYR A 6 -2.65 2.03 12.47
N LEU A 7 -3.48 1.65 13.45
CA LEU A 7 -4.93 1.72 13.38
C LEU A 7 -5.48 3.14 13.57
N ASP A 8 -4.75 4.04 14.24
CA ASP A 8 -5.18 5.44 14.47
C ASP A 8 -6.61 5.61 15.01
N GLY A 9 -7.05 4.67 15.87
CA GLY A 9 -8.41 4.67 16.42
C GLY A 9 -9.50 4.14 15.48
N ALA A 10 -9.16 3.66 14.28
CA ALA A 10 -10.07 2.92 13.41
C ALA A 10 -10.24 1.47 13.87
N ARG A 11 -11.43 0.90 13.66
CA ARG A 11 -11.66 -0.54 13.78
C ARG A 11 -11.15 -1.23 12.53
N GLN A 12 -10.17 -2.11 12.69
CA GLN A 12 -9.56 -2.80 11.57
C GLN A 12 -10.52 -3.79 10.90
N HIS A 13 -10.60 -3.73 9.57
CA HIS A 13 -11.19 -4.76 8.71
C HIS A 13 -10.13 -5.63 8.07
N SER A 14 -9.06 -5.03 7.55
CA SER A 14 -7.96 -5.76 6.93
C SER A 14 -6.66 -4.97 6.97
N GLN A 15 -5.54 -5.65 6.77
CA GLN A 15 -4.24 -5.03 6.53
C GLN A 15 -3.45 -5.83 5.50
N SER A 16 -2.61 -5.16 4.74
CA SER A 16 -1.66 -5.78 3.82
C SER A 16 -0.36 -5.00 3.80
N LEU A 17 0.76 -5.71 3.69
CA LEU A 17 2.01 -5.09 3.24
C LEU A 17 1.99 -5.04 1.71
N ALA A 18 2.53 -3.97 1.15
CA ALA A 18 2.64 -3.77 -0.29
C ALA A 18 3.86 -2.88 -0.61
N VAL A 19 4.26 -2.85 -1.88
CA VAL A 19 5.18 -1.84 -2.38
C VAL A 19 4.35 -0.68 -2.93
N PHE A 20 4.52 0.51 -2.36
CA PHE A 20 3.82 1.73 -2.78
C PHE A 20 4.84 2.75 -3.26
N LYS A 21 4.78 3.12 -4.55
CA LYS A 21 5.72 4.07 -5.19
C LYS A 21 7.20 3.73 -4.90
N GLY A 22 7.54 2.44 -4.91
CA GLY A 22 8.90 1.94 -4.67
C GLY A 22 9.32 1.82 -3.20
N SER A 23 8.44 2.12 -2.25
CA SER A 23 8.72 1.99 -0.81
C SER A 23 7.85 0.91 -0.16
N LEU A 24 8.35 0.31 0.93
CA LEU A 24 7.54 -0.61 1.74
C LEU A 24 6.40 0.17 2.40
N ALA A 25 5.17 -0.32 2.22
CA ALA A 25 3.98 0.27 2.79
C ALA A 25 3.13 -0.76 3.55
N LEU A 26 2.46 -0.29 4.59
CA LEU A 26 1.40 -1.00 5.30
C LEU A 26 0.08 -0.31 4.97
N ILE A 27 -0.78 -1.02 4.27
CA ILE A 27 -2.13 -0.60 3.93
C ILE A 27 -3.06 -1.15 5.00
N VAL A 28 -3.75 -0.27 5.72
CA VAL A 28 -4.67 -0.63 6.80
C VAL A 28 -6.04 -0.10 6.45
N LEU A 29 -7.02 -0.99 6.49
CA LEU A 29 -8.40 -0.66 6.15
C LEU A 29 -9.26 -0.86 7.37
N GLY A 30 -10.08 0.12 7.66
CA GLY A 30 -10.92 0.12 8.83
C GLY A 30 -12.09 1.07 8.71
N GLU A 31 -12.81 1.21 9.81
CA GLU A 31 -13.95 2.10 9.95
C GLU A 31 -13.76 2.99 11.18
N TYR A 32 -14.15 4.27 11.08
CA TYR A 32 -14.15 5.17 12.24
C TYR A 32 -15.12 4.70 13.33
N LEU A 33 -14.68 4.82 14.60
CA LEU A 33 -15.53 4.61 15.77
C LEU A 33 -16.67 5.64 15.79
N GLY A 34 -17.84 5.25 15.31
CA GLY A 34 -18.99 6.15 15.12
C GLY A 34 -19.91 5.75 13.97
N GLY A 35 -19.44 4.84 13.10
CA GLY A 35 -20.26 4.15 12.11
C GLY A 35 -20.42 4.92 10.80
N GLY A 36 -20.06 4.27 9.70
CA GLY A 36 -20.50 4.63 8.35
C GLY A 36 -19.46 5.26 7.43
N ARG A 37 -18.20 5.40 7.84
CA ARG A 37 -17.12 5.82 6.92
C ARG A 37 -15.90 4.92 7.03
N ASP A 38 -15.67 4.20 5.95
CA ASP A 38 -14.48 3.43 5.70
C ASP A 38 -13.29 4.36 5.47
N ILE A 39 -12.17 4.01 6.11
CA ILE A 39 -10.89 4.70 6.03
C ILE A 39 -9.80 3.73 5.64
N CYS A 40 -8.91 4.20 4.76
CA CYS A 40 -7.66 3.55 4.42
C CYS A 40 -6.50 4.39 4.97
N HIS A 41 -5.71 3.80 5.86
CA HIS A 41 -4.40 4.34 6.24
C HIS A 41 -3.33 3.72 5.36
N ILE A 42 -2.54 4.58 4.72
CA ILE A 42 -1.37 4.23 3.93
C ILE A 42 -0.17 4.66 4.75
N TRP A 43 0.50 3.69 5.36
CA TRP A 43 1.76 3.93 6.05
C TRP A 43 2.90 3.61 5.09
N VAL A 44 3.85 4.51 4.92
CA VAL A 44 5.03 4.33 4.05
C VAL A 44 6.30 4.45 4.89
N MET A 45 7.15 3.43 4.85
CA MET A 45 8.45 3.42 5.52
C MET A 45 9.45 4.24 4.70
N ARG A 46 9.94 5.36 5.25
CA ARG A 46 10.91 6.22 4.57
C ARG A 46 12.34 5.72 4.66
N GLU A 47 12.67 5.00 5.73
CA GLU A 47 13.98 4.41 5.95
C GLU A 47 13.84 2.95 6.38
N TYR A 48 14.48 2.05 5.65
CA TYR A 48 14.27 0.62 5.83
C TYR A 48 14.75 0.15 7.20
N GLY A 49 13.86 -0.47 7.97
CA GLY A 49 14.16 -0.99 9.31
C GLY A 49 14.01 0.02 10.45
N VAL A 50 13.83 1.32 10.18
CA VAL A 50 13.64 2.36 11.20
C VAL A 50 12.16 2.57 11.47
N VAL A 51 11.69 2.26 12.68
CA VAL A 51 10.26 2.27 13.04
C VAL A 51 9.68 3.69 13.14
N GLU A 52 10.50 4.69 13.39
CA GLU A 52 10.11 6.09 13.45
C GLU A 52 9.99 6.73 12.06
N SER A 53 10.52 6.07 11.02
CA SER A 53 10.52 6.59 9.65
C SER A 53 9.18 6.40 8.92
N TRP A 54 8.22 5.71 9.53
CA TRP A 54 6.92 5.49 8.93
C TRP A 54 6.10 6.79 8.91
N THR A 55 5.67 7.18 7.72
CA THR A 55 4.76 8.32 7.51
C THR A 55 3.38 7.82 7.12
N LYS A 56 2.32 8.43 7.67
CA LYS A 56 0.92 8.04 7.45
C LYS A 56 0.21 9.05 6.56
N GLU A 57 -0.55 8.54 5.60
CA GLU A 57 -1.62 9.25 4.91
C GLU A 57 -2.94 8.52 5.12
N SER A 58 -4.04 9.26 5.20
CA SER A 58 -5.37 8.73 5.47
C SER A 58 -6.34 9.20 4.41
N VAL A 59 -7.04 8.27 3.78
CA VAL A 59 -8.02 8.56 2.73
C VAL A 59 -9.34 7.86 3.03
N LEU A 60 -10.44 8.53 2.71
CA LEU A 60 -11.78 7.96 2.86
C LEU A 60 -12.09 7.13 1.61
N VAL A 61 -12.50 5.88 1.80
CA VAL A 61 -12.70 4.93 0.70
C VAL A 61 -14.06 4.25 0.86
N ASP A 62 -15.10 4.86 0.30
CA ASP A 62 -16.48 4.42 0.52
C ASP A 62 -16.78 3.00 -0.02
N GLY A 63 -17.41 2.19 0.82
CA GLY A 63 -17.86 0.84 0.51
C GLY A 63 -16.71 -0.13 0.25
N PHE A 64 -15.60 0.02 0.98
CA PHE A 64 -14.41 -0.79 0.79
C PHE A 64 -14.69 -2.28 1.11
N GLU A 65 -14.28 -3.19 0.22
CA GLU A 65 -14.39 -4.63 0.47
C GLU A 65 -13.02 -5.31 0.56
N LYS A 66 -12.16 -5.12 -0.46
CA LYS A 66 -10.90 -5.87 -0.56
C LYS A 66 -9.79 -5.07 -1.23
N PHE A 67 -8.60 -5.15 -0.64
CA PHE A 67 -7.34 -4.66 -1.23
C PHE A 67 -6.66 -5.78 -2.03
N PHE A 68 -5.99 -5.42 -3.12
CA PHE A 68 -5.21 -6.36 -3.92
C PHE A 68 -3.74 -5.93 -3.99
N CYS A 69 -3.45 -4.77 -4.57
CA CYS A 69 -2.07 -4.29 -4.70
C CYS A 69 -2.03 -2.79 -4.98
N CYS A 70 -0.82 -2.25 -5.06
CA CYS A 70 -0.55 -0.91 -5.57
C CYS A 70 -0.05 -1.01 -7.01
N THR A 71 -0.38 -0.03 -7.85
CA THR A 71 0.22 0.13 -9.17
C THR A 71 1.59 0.81 -9.06
N GLY A 72 2.38 0.78 -10.13
CA GLY A 72 3.63 1.55 -10.21
C GLY A 72 3.43 3.07 -10.10
N SER A 73 2.25 3.59 -10.47
CA SER A 73 1.85 4.99 -10.27
C SER A 73 1.48 5.32 -8.82
N GLY A 74 1.33 4.31 -7.95
CA GLY A 74 0.85 4.48 -6.57
C GLY A 74 -0.66 4.59 -6.45
N GLU A 75 -1.41 4.08 -7.41
CA GLU A 75 -2.85 3.88 -7.27
C GLU A 75 -3.11 2.56 -6.53
N LEU A 76 -4.22 2.49 -5.79
CA LEU A 76 -4.66 1.32 -5.07
C LEU A 76 -5.64 0.52 -5.92
N LEU A 77 -5.32 -0.74 -6.20
CA LEU A 77 -6.27 -1.69 -6.81
C LEU A 77 -7.13 -2.32 -5.72
N ILE A 78 -8.41 -1.96 -5.75
CA ILE A 78 -9.36 -2.28 -4.68
C ILE A 78 -10.69 -2.72 -5.27
N HIS A 79 -11.44 -3.50 -4.50
CA HIS A 79 -12.83 -3.81 -4.77
C HIS A 79 -13.71 -3.10 -3.76
N THR A 80 -14.75 -2.42 -4.26
CA THR A 80 -15.77 -1.78 -3.43
C THR A 80 -17.16 -2.29 -3.77
N PHE A 81 -18.06 -2.30 -2.79
CA PHE A 81 -19.45 -2.72 -2.97
C PHE A 81 -20.20 -1.84 -3.98
N GLN A 82 -19.85 -0.56 -4.07
CA GLN A 82 -20.54 0.40 -4.93
C GLN A 82 -20.00 0.43 -6.36
N ARG A 83 -18.69 0.31 -6.54
CA ARG A 83 -18.03 0.55 -7.85
C ARG A 83 -17.46 -0.72 -8.48
N GLY A 84 -17.40 -1.82 -7.72
CA GLY A 84 -16.73 -3.04 -8.13
C GLY A 84 -15.21 -2.88 -8.10
N PHE A 85 -14.52 -3.47 -9.08
CA PHE A 85 -13.06 -3.39 -9.18
C PHE A 85 -12.61 -2.04 -9.78
N VAL A 86 -11.81 -1.30 -9.03
CA VAL A 86 -11.37 0.05 -9.35
C VAL A 86 -9.89 0.25 -9.07
N SER A 87 -9.27 1.15 -9.82
CA SER A 87 -8.03 1.81 -9.44
C SER A 87 -8.38 3.12 -8.75
N TYR A 88 -7.87 3.33 -7.54
CA TYR A 88 -8.10 4.53 -6.75
C TYR A 88 -6.80 5.29 -6.54
N ASP A 89 -6.76 6.56 -6.93
CA ASP A 89 -5.61 7.43 -6.68
C ASP A 89 -5.80 8.15 -5.34
N PRO A 90 -4.98 7.86 -4.31
CA PRO A 90 -5.08 8.52 -3.02
C PRO A 90 -4.70 10.00 -3.05
N GLU A 91 -3.94 10.47 -4.06
CA GLU A 91 -3.52 11.88 -4.15
C GLU A 91 -4.58 12.75 -4.82
N SER A 92 -5.11 12.30 -5.96
CA SER A 92 -6.17 13.05 -6.67
C SER A 92 -7.59 12.70 -6.24
N LEU A 93 -7.75 11.66 -5.40
CA LEU A 93 -9.04 11.09 -4.97
C LEU A 93 -9.91 10.58 -6.14
N ASN A 94 -9.28 10.34 -7.30
CA ASN A 94 -9.96 9.87 -8.50
C ASN A 94 -10.16 8.36 -8.49
N TRP A 95 -11.23 7.94 -9.16
CA TRP A 95 -11.63 6.55 -9.26
C TRP A 95 -11.72 6.15 -10.73
N ASN A 96 -10.90 5.17 -11.12
CA ASN A 96 -10.92 4.59 -12.45
C ASN A 96 -11.56 3.21 -12.39
N LYS A 97 -12.72 3.05 -13.03
CA LYS A 97 -13.40 1.75 -13.11
C LYS A 97 -12.68 0.88 -14.11
N LEU A 98 -12.17 -0.27 -13.67
CA LEU A 98 -11.34 -1.13 -14.51
C LEU A 98 -12.16 -2.11 -15.36
N LEU A 99 -13.49 -2.13 -15.20
CA LEU A 99 -14.44 -3.00 -15.92
C LEU A 99 -14.11 -4.51 -15.88
N ILE A 100 -13.19 -4.89 -14.99
CA ILE A 100 -12.87 -6.29 -14.69
C ILE A 100 -14.09 -6.85 -13.96
N LEU A 101 -14.83 -7.72 -14.66
CA LEU A 101 -15.84 -8.56 -14.01
C LEU A 101 -15.10 -9.45 -13.01
N ARG A 102 -15.70 -9.71 -11.85
CA ARG A 102 -15.13 -10.57 -10.81
C ARG A 102 -15.66 -11.99 -10.98
N PRO A 103 -15.09 -12.84 -11.87
CA PRO A 103 -15.43 -14.24 -11.81
C PRO A 103 -15.03 -14.79 -10.44
N PRO A 104 -15.81 -15.72 -9.85
CA PRO A 104 -15.53 -16.29 -8.53
C PRO A 104 -14.12 -16.89 -8.36
N TRP A 105 -13.45 -17.23 -9.46
CA TRP A 105 -12.11 -17.81 -9.51
C TRP A 105 -10.97 -16.78 -9.63
N LEU A 106 -11.27 -15.48 -9.79
CA LEU A 106 -10.28 -14.39 -9.78
C LEU A 106 -9.88 -14.00 -8.35
N SER A 107 -9.75 -15.00 -7.46
CA SER A 107 -9.28 -14.82 -6.09
C SER A 107 -7.75 -14.84 -5.99
N TYR A 108 -7.07 -15.20 -7.07
CA TYR A 108 -5.62 -15.32 -7.14
C TYR A 108 -5.03 -14.24 -8.06
N THR A 109 -4.54 -13.17 -7.44
CA THR A 109 -3.47 -12.37 -8.02
C THR A 109 -2.17 -13.00 -7.52
N ALA A 110 -1.26 -13.38 -8.41
CA ALA A 110 0.09 -13.68 -7.97
C ALA A 110 0.64 -12.39 -7.36
N ASP A 111 0.93 -12.41 -6.05
CA ASP A 111 1.62 -11.31 -5.40
C ASP A 111 3.01 -11.21 -6.06
N LEU A 112 3.15 -10.32 -7.03
CA LEU A 112 4.45 -9.89 -7.54
C LEU A 112 5.10 -9.07 -6.42
N MET A 113 5.56 -9.77 -5.39
CA MET A 113 6.49 -9.23 -4.41
C MET A 113 7.85 -9.27 -5.10
N GLU A 114 8.19 -8.19 -5.81
CA GLU A 114 9.58 -7.97 -6.17
C GLU A 114 10.38 -7.97 -4.86
N SER A 115 11.39 -8.82 -4.80
CA SER A 115 12.21 -8.98 -3.60
C SER A 115 12.87 -7.64 -3.30
N LEU A 116 12.64 -7.09 -2.11
CA LEU A 116 13.30 -5.86 -1.61
C LEU A 116 14.80 -6.09 -1.29
N VAL A 117 15.48 -7.00 -1.98
CA VAL A 117 16.92 -7.18 -1.82
C VAL A 117 17.59 -5.92 -2.36
N LEU A 118 18.02 -5.07 -1.41
CA LEU A 118 18.95 -4.00 -1.66
C LEU A 118 20.23 -4.63 -2.23
N LEU A 119 20.44 -4.51 -3.54
CA LEU A 119 21.73 -4.74 -4.17
C LEU A 119 22.65 -3.57 -3.77
N ASP A 120 23.12 -3.57 -2.53
CA ASP A 120 24.26 -2.75 -2.16
C ASP A 120 25.52 -3.54 -2.53
N GLN A 121 25.88 -3.49 -3.81
CA GLN A 121 27.21 -3.86 -4.22
C GLN A 121 28.13 -2.71 -3.85
N PHE A 122 28.73 -2.81 -2.67
CA PHE A 122 29.94 -2.10 -2.33
C PHE A 122 30.95 -2.26 -3.48
N LEU A 123 31.10 -1.22 -4.30
CA LEU A 123 32.31 -1.01 -5.07
C LEU A 123 33.28 -0.21 -4.19
N GLU A 124 33.75 -0.82 -3.11
CA GLU A 124 35.07 -0.51 -2.59
C GLU A 124 36.04 -1.55 -3.15
N ASP A 125 36.76 -1.16 -4.21
CA ASP A 125 38.22 -1.21 -4.24
C ASP A 125 38.72 -0.83 -5.64
N GLY A 126 39.10 0.44 -5.76
CA GLY A 126 39.72 1.03 -6.95
C GLY A 126 40.87 1.93 -6.54
N ASN A 127 41.90 1.29 -5.99
CA ASN A 127 43.19 1.81 -5.55
C ASN A 127 43.67 3.11 -6.25
N VAL A 128 44.02 4.10 -5.43
CA VAL A 128 44.88 5.23 -5.80
C VAL A 128 46.25 4.68 -6.22
N MET A 129 46.64 4.90 -7.48
CA MET A 129 48.05 4.89 -7.89
C MET A 129 48.27 6.03 -8.89
N VAL A 130 48.66 7.19 -8.37
CA VAL A 130 49.40 8.19 -9.14
C VAL A 130 50.83 8.16 -8.61
N GLN A 131 51.73 7.58 -9.40
CA GLN A 131 53.16 7.88 -9.41
C GLN A 131 53.55 8.18 -10.85
#